data_AF-F2Z8M6-F1
#
_entry.id   AF-F2Z8M6-F1
#
_cell.length_a   1.000
_cell.length_b   1.000
_cell.length_c   1.000
_cell.angle_alpha   90.00
_cell.angle_beta   90.00
_cell.angle_gamma   90.00
#
_symmetry.space_group_name_H-M   'P 1'
#
loop_
_entity.id
_entity.type
_entity.pdbx_description
1 polymer ?
#
loop_
_entity_poly.entity_id
_entity_poly.type
_entity_poly.pdbx_seq_one_letter_code
_entity_poly.pdbx_strand_id
1 'polypeptide(L)'
;MGEQHEDQEHGSEPARSSLTEARAREMTAGLREAMDDVRRSVAVLATRVRDAHAARVWLPLGHSSWESYCQAEFGISRVQAYRLLDVARALAAIHGAVTAGTEVSRTRDTGPAAAAALDYGLSQRALIAVSARTDVVAELITRRLTALAHSGLTALDEPTVRAVVRQSVRDVRVAPPPPPVDPPTDPVVAAGRHLTDDLFASAYAIGELMLEVAPAYLSEAEAATGVMALLCEEIGEPLEHGLAARRYAMSGDRRALHGTVLHRLPAAVLRAPVRRWARCSAA
;
A
#
# COMPACT_ATOMS: atom_id res chain seq x y z
N MET A 1 -47.32 51.71 49.37
CA MET A 1 -47.33 50.51 48.51
C MET A 1 -47.42 51.00 47.07
N GLY A 2 -46.37 51.13 46.27
CA GLY A 2 -44.99 50.67 46.41
C GLY A 2 -44.76 49.37 45.65
N GLU A 3 -44.85 49.37 44.32
CA GLU A 3 -44.29 48.30 43.49
C GLU A 3 -43.62 48.92 42.25
N GLN A 4 -42.32 48.73 42.20
CA GLN A 4 -41.38 49.17 41.18
C GLN A 4 -41.51 48.25 39.97
N HIS A 5 -41.67 48.83 38.78
CA HIS A 5 -41.57 48.09 37.53
C HIS A 5 -40.10 48.11 37.13
N GLU A 6 -39.44 46.95 37.26
CA GLU A 6 -38.05 46.75 36.93
C GLU A 6 -37.81 46.95 35.43
N ASP A 7 -36.87 47.84 35.14
CA ASP A 7 -36.23 48.04 33.85
C ASP A 7 -35.61 46.71 33.36
N GLN A 8 -36.23 46.08 32.37
CA GLN A 8 -35.54 45.09 31.54
C GLN A 8 -34.61 45.84 30.57
N GLU A 9 -33.40 46.14 31.04
CA GLU A 9 -32.26 46.38 30.17
C GLU A 9 -32.07 45.14 29.28
N HIS A 10 -32.58 45.22 28.05
CA HIS A 10 -32.13 44.41 26.94
C HIS A 10 -30.65 44.72 26.71
N GLY A 11 -29.79 43.95 27.39
CA GLY A 11 -28.37 43.86 27.11
C GLY A 11 -28.19 43.64 25.61
N SER A 12 -27.80 44.72 24.93
CA SER A 12 -27.50 44.71 23.51
C SER A 12 -26.32 43.75 23.32
N GLU A 13 -26.61 42.56 22.80
CA GLU A 13 -25.59 41.63 22.33
C GLU A 13 -24.71 42.44 21.34
N PRO A 14 -23.40 42.64 21.62
CA PRO A 14 -22.58 43.48 20.76
C PRO A 14 -22.60 42.89 19.35
N ALA A 15 -23.07 43.69 18.40
CA ALA A 15 -23.18 43.31 17.00
C ALA A 15 -21.83 42.75 16.54
N ARG A 16 -21.75 41.42 16.35
CA ARG A 16 -20.55 40.75 15.87
C ARG A 16 -20.16 41.42 14.56
N SER A 17 -18.99 42.06 14.54
CA SER A 17 -18.47 42.75 13.35
C SER A 17 -18.61 41.82 12.15
N SER A 18 -19.34 42.28 11.13
CA SER A 18 -19.56 41.50 9.92
C SER A 18 -18.20 41.16 9.29
N LEU A 19 -17.95 39.86 9.12
CA LEU A 19 -16.72 39.37 8.53
C LEU A 19 -16.55 39.98 7.13
N THR A 20 -15.48 40.73 6.92
CA THR A 20 -15.19 41.28 5.59
C THR A 20 -14.80 40.16 4.64
N GLU A 21 -15.11 40.32 3.35
CA GLU A 21 -14.81 39.31 2.34
C GLU A 21 -13.31 39.00 2.24
N ALA A 22 -12.45 40.01 2.41
CA ALA A 22 -11.00 39.85 2.46
C ALA A 22 -10.57 38.97 3.64
N ARG A 23 -11.13 39.19 4.84
CA ARG A 23 -10.84 38.37 6.02
C ARG A 23 -11.35 36.94 5.85
N ALA A 24 -12.51 36.75 5.23
CA ALA A 24 -13.03 35.43 4.90
C ALA A 24 -12.10 34.65 3.95
N ARG A 25 -11.57 35.31 2.91
CA ARG A 25 -10.60 34.70 1.99
C ARG A 25 -9.30 34.31 2.69
N GLU A 26 -8.77 35.19 3.53
CA GLU A 26 -7.56 34.94 4.32
C GLU A 26 -7.74 33.74 5.27
N MET A 27 -8.84 33.72 6.04
CA MET A 27 -9.18 32.59 6.91
C MET A 27 -9.31 31.28 6.14
N THR A 28 -9.93 31.33 4.96
CA THR A 28 -10.08 30.15 4.10
C THR A 28 -8.72 29.67 3.56
N ALA A 29 -7.81 30.60 3.23
CA ALA A 29 -6.45 30.23 2.81
C ALA A 29 -5.69 29.53 3.95
N GLY A 30 -5.73 30.08 5.17
CA GLY A 30 -5.11 29.47 6.35
C GLY A 30 -5.71 28.09 6.68
N LEU A 31 -7.01 27.91 6.51
CA LEU A 31 -7.64 26.59 6.65
C LEU A 31 -7.14 25.59 5.61
N ARG A 32 -6.96 26.00 4.35
CA ARG A 32 -6.43 25.11 3.31
C ARG A 32 -5.00 24.67 3.62
N GLU A 33 -4.16 25.61 4.05
CA GLU A 33 -2.78 25.35 4.45
C GLU A 33 -2.70 24.38 5.63
N ALA A 34 -3.48 24.61 6.69
CA ALA A 34 -3.54 23.69 7.82
C ALA A 34 -4.00 22.27 7.41
N MET A 35 -4.94 22.18 6.46
CA MET A 35 -5.37 20.89 5.91
C MET A 35 -4.27 20.22 5.06
N ASP A 36 -3.45 20.97 4.34
CA ASP A 36 -2.27 20.46 3.62
C ASP A 36 -1.22 19.91 4.61
N ASP A 37 -0.98 20.62 5.72
CA ASP A 37 -0.04 20.17 6.77
C ASP A 37 -0.48 18.88 7.46
N VAL A 38 -1.78 18.75 7.73
CA VAL A 38 -2.37 17.50 8.24
C VAL A 38 -2.16 16.37 7.24
N ARG A 39 -2.40 16.60 5.94
CA ARG A 39 -2.18 15.57 4.91
C ARG A 39 -0.72 15.13 4.84
N ARG A 40 0.22 16.07 4.88
CA ARG A 40 1.66 15.77 4.89
C ARG A 40 2.04 14.95 6.12
N SER A 41 1.52 15.31 7.29
CA SER A 41 1.73 14.58 8.54
C SER A 41 1.18 13.15 8.49
N VAL A 42 0.00 12.95 7.86
CA VAL A 42 -0.57 11.61 7.64
C VAL A 42 0.31 10.76 6.73
N ALA A 43 0.89 11.34 5.66
CA ALA A 43 1.80 10.60 4.79
C ALA A 43 3.05 10.13 5.55
N VAL A 44 3.65 11.02 6.37
CA VAL A 44 4.79 10.67 7.23
C VAL A 44 4.42 9.58 8.24
N LEU A 45 3.26 9.71 8.90
CA LEU A 45 2.77 8.70 9.83
C LEU A 45 2.58 7.35 9.15
N ALA A 46 1.99 7.33 7.96
CA ALA A 46 1.73 6.12 7.20
C ALA A 46 3.03 5.36 6.87
N THR A 47 4.08 6.08 6.44
CA THR A 47 5.42 5.50 6.24
C THR A 47 5.95 4.88 7.53
N ARG A 48 5.92 5.62 8.64
CA ARG A 48 6.41 5.13 9.95
C ARG A 48 5.64 3.91 10.44
N VAL A 49 4.31 3.90 10.28
CA VAL A 49 3.46 2.76 10.65
C VAL A 49 3.83 1.53 9.84
N ARG A 50 4.03 1.67 8.53
CA ARG A 50 4.47 0.56 7.68
C ARG A 50 5.84 0.05 8.12
N ASP A 51 6.80 0.93 8.34
CA ASP A 51 8.17 0.55 8.66
C ASP A 51 8.23 -0.13 10.05
N ALA A 52 7.50 0.42 11.03
CA ALA A 52 7.32 -0.21 12.34
C ALA A 52 6.65 -1.59 12.24
N HIS A 53 5.66 -1.72 11.35
CA HIS A 53 4.96 -2.99 11.17
C HIS A 53 5.82 -4.04 10.46
N ALA A 54 6.56 -3.64 9.44
CA ALA A 54 7.50 -4.51 8.74
C ALA A 54 8.63 -4.99 9.68
N ALA A 55 9.13 -4.09 10.54
CA ALA A 55 10.13 -4.41 11.55
C ALA A 55 9.57 -5.19 12.76
N ARG A 56 8.25 -5.42 12.83
CA ARG A 56 7.55 -6.08 13.93
C ARG A 56 7.95 -5.51 15.31
N VAL A 57 8.00 -4.17 15.44
CA VAL A 57 8.51 -3.49 16.64
C VAL A 57 7.84 -3.92 17.95
N TRP A 58 6.63 -4.48 17.87
CA TRP A 58 5.90 -5.00 19.02
C TRP A 58 6.54 -6.23 19.66
N LEU A 59 7.27 -7.07 18.90
CA LEU A 59 7.91 -8.28 19.41
C LEU A 59 9.05 -7.98 20.40
N PRO A 60 10.07 -7.16 20.06
CA PRO A 60 11.13 -6.82 21.01
C PRO A 60 10.63 -5.97 22.19
N LEU A 61 9.48 -5.31 22.04
CA LEU A 61 8.82 -4.57 23.11
C LEU A 61 7.91 -5.47 23.98
N GLY A 62 7.84 -6.77 23.71
CA GLY A 62 7.12 -7.74 24.56
C GLY A 62 5.61 -7.81 24.34
N HIS A 63 5.08 -7.20 23.27
CA HIS A 63 3.67 -7.30 22.91
C HIS A 63 3.42 -8.50 21.99
N SER A 64 2.32 -9.21 22.22
CA SER A 64 1.97 -10.42 21.47
C SER A 64 1.50 -10.15 20.03
N SER A 65 1.12 -8.93 19.71
CA SER A 65 0.62 -8.56 18.38
C SER A 65 0.68 -7.04 18.13
N TRP A 66 0.56 -6.65 16.86
CA TRP A 66 0.40 -5.26 16.44
C TRP A 66 -0.76 -4.55 17.16
N GLU A 67 -1.89 -5.23 17.31
CA GLU A 67 -3.06 -4.69 18.02
C GLU A 67 -2.74 -4.41 19.50
N SER A 68 -2.11 -5.37 20.18
CA SER A 68 -1.72 -5.21 21.59
C SER A 68 -0.76 -4.04 21.78
N TYR A 69 0.21 -3.90 20.87
CA TYR A 69 1.14 -2.77 20.85
C TYR A 69 0.43 -1.44 20.62
N CYS A 70 -0.42 -1.33 19.58
CA CYS A 70 -1.11 -0.08 19.29
C CYS A 70 -2.08 0.35 20.40
N GLN A 71 -2.75 -0.61 21.04
CA GLN A 71 -3.62 -0.33 22.18
C GLN A 71 -2.81 0.13 23.40
N ALA A 72 -1.66 -0.48 23.68
CA ALA A 72 -0.82 -0.15 24.83
C ALA A 72 -0.08 1.18 24.67
N GLU A 73 0.52 1.42 23.51
CA GLU A 73 1.40 2.59 23.28
C GLU A 73 0.64 3.83 22.81
N PHE A 74 -0.41 3.65 22.02
CA PHE A 74 -1.12 4.77 21.38
C PHE A 74 -2.58 4.91 21.83
N GLY A 75 -3.10 3.96 22.62
CA GLY A 75 -4.49 3.97 23.07
C GLY A 75 -5.51 3.83 21.92
N ILE A 76 -5.10 3.31 20.76
CA ILE A 76 -5.98 3.18 19.59
C ILE A 76 -6.53 1.78 19.46
N SER A 77 -7.80 1.69 19.03
CA SER A 77 -8.47 0.42 18.83
C SER A 77 -7.84 -0.39 17.68
N ARG A 78 -8.07 -1.70 17.70
CA ARG A 78 -7.74 -2.63 16.61
C ARG A 78 -8.13 -2.09 15.24
N VAL A 79 -9.39 -1.67 15.10
CA VAL A 79 -9.92 -1.18 13.82
C VAL A 79 -9.12 0.03 13.34
N GLN A 80 -8.77 0.94 14.24
CA GLN A 80 -7.95 2.11 13.89
C GLN A 80 -6.52 1.71 13.53
N ALA A 81 -5.92 0.79 14.28
CA ALA A 81 -4.56 0.28 14.02
C ALA A 81 -4.43 -0.35 12.62
N TYR A 82 -5.40 -1.18 12.21
CA TYR A 82 -5.39 -1.78 10.87
C TYR A 82 -5.78 -0.79 9.77
N ARG A 83 -6.65 0.20 10.06
CA ARG A 83 -6.93 1.30 9.13
C ARG A 83 -5.67 2.11 8.78
N LEU A 84 -4.75 2.30 9.74
CA LEU A 84 -3.47 2.97 9.46
C LEU A 84 -2.61 2.14 8.50
N LEU A 85 -2.59 0.81 8.64
CA LEU A 85 -1.90 -0.07 7.70
C LEU A 85 -2.53 -0.03 6.30
N ASP A 86 -3.85 0.04 6.19
CA ASP A 86 -4.53 0.15 4.90
C ASP A 86 -4.18 1.46 4.17
N VAL A 87 -4.13 2.57 4.91
CA VAL A 87 -3.69 3.87 4.39
C VAL A 87 -2.22 3.80 3.96
N ALA A 88 -1.36 3.19 4.76
CA ALA A 88 0.06 3.05 4.46
C ALA A 88 0.31 2.18 3.23
N ARG A 89 -0.42 1.06 3.08
CA ARG A 89 -0.37 0.20 1.91
C ARG A 89 -0.77 0.95 0.64
N ALA A 90 -1.87 1.70 0.68
CA ALA A 90 -2.33 2.48 -0.45
C ALA A 90 -1.32 3.57 -0.86
N LEU A 91 -0.77 4.32 0.10
CA LEU A 91 0.23 5.35 -0.18
C LEU A 91 1.53 4.76 -0.73
N ALA A 92 2.01 3.64 -0.17
CA ALA A 92 3.22 2.98 -0.65
C ALA A 92 3.06 2.50 -2.10
N ALA A 93 1.92 1.89 -2.45
CA ALA A 93 1.64 1.44 -3.81
C ALA A 93 1.56 2.60 -4.80
N ILE A 94 0.87 3.69 -4.43
CA ILE A 94 0.79 4.90 -5.26
C ILE A 94 2.17 5.51 -5.45
N HIS A 95 2.96 5.64 -4.38
CA HIS A 95 4.30 6.19 -4.45
C HIS A 95 5.23 5.35 -5.32
N GLY A 96 5.24 4.02 -5.14
CA GLY A 96 6.01 3.10 -5.98
C GLY A 96 5.63 3.19 -7.46
N ALA A 97 4.34 3.30 -7.77
CA ALA A 97 3.85 3.46 -9.15
C ALA A 97 4.28 4.78 -9.79
N VAL A 98 4.28 5.87 -9.02
CA VAL A 98 4.78 7.19 -9.46
C VAL A 98 6.26 7.11 -9.74
N THR A 99 7.07 6.63 -8.79
CA THR A 99 8.53 6.50 -8.95
C THR A 99 8.87 5.66 -10.19
N ALA A 100 8.26 4.48 -10.34
CA ALA A 100 8.46 3.62 -11.50
C ALA A 100 8.03 4.29 -12.83
N GLY A 101 6.94 5.06 -12.82
CA GLY A 101 6.48 5.79 -14.00
C GLY A 101 7.36 6.99 -14.37
N THR A 102 7.98 7.64 -13.39
CA THR A 102 8.84 8.82 -13.58
C THR A 102 10.31 8.49 -13.84
N GLU A 103 10.82 7.34 -13.37
CA GLU A 103 12.17 6.86 -13.69
C GLU A 103 12.36 6.63 -15.20
N VAL A 104 11.27 6.38 -15.93
CA VAL A 104 11.26 6.27 -17.41
C VAL A 104 11.51 7.64 -18.09
N SER A 105 11.27 8.76 -17.39
CA SER A 105 11.40 10.13 -17.92
C SER A 105 12.71 10.84 -17.52
N ARG A 106 13.84 10.12 -17.38
CA ARG A 106 15.09 10.62 -16.77
C ARG A 106 15.49 12.06 -17.16
N THR A 107 15.36 12.97 -16.19
CA THR A 107 16.44 13.73 -15.54
C THR A 107 15.85 14.39 -14.28
N ARG A 108 15.97 13.74 -13.11
CA ARG A 108 15.83 14.45 -11.83
C ARG A 108 16.70 13.79 -10.79
N ASP A 109 17.44 14.63 -10.07
CA ASP A 109 18.23 14.27 -8.89
C ASP A 109 17.25 13.98 -7.74
N THR A 110 17.01 12.71 -7.44
CA THR A 110 16.02 12.28 -6.43
C THR A 110 16.72 11.62 -5.25
N GLY A 111 17.04 12.43 -4.25
CA GLY A 111 17.33 11.92 -2.91
C GLY A 111 16.09 11.33 -2.23
N PRO A 112 16.25 10.41 -1.26
CA PRO A 112 15.14 9.76 -0.52
C PRO A 112 14.22 10.72 0.25
N ALA A 113 14.65 11.98 0.45
CA ALA A 113 13.81 13.04 1.02
C ALA A 113 12.69 13.53 0.07
N ALA A 114 12.84 13.37 -1.24
CA ALA A 114 11.83 13.79 -2.23
C ALA A 114 10.62 12.84 -2.31
N ALA A 115 10.83 11.57 -1.94
CA ALA A 115 9.80 10.53 -1.97
C ALA A 115 8.73 10.71 -0.88
N ALA A 116 9.13 11.19 0.29
CA ALA A 116 8.24 11.49 1.41
C ALA A 116 7.42 12.78 1.22
N ALA A 117 7.72 13.59 0.19
CA ALA A 117 7.20 14.95 0.03
C ALA A 117 5.94 15.06 -0.86
N LEU A 118 5.56 14.02 -1.60
CA LEU A 118 4.42 14.10 -2.52
C LEU A 118 3.09 13.90 -1.78
N ASP A 119 2.55 14.99 -1.23
CA ASP A 119 1.11 15.06 -0.96
C ASP A 119 0.36 15.06 -2.29
N TYR A 120 -0.22 13.91 -2.64
CA TYR A 120 -1.08 13.80 -3.80
C TYR A 120 -2.44 14.51 -3.62
N GLY A 121 -2.68 15.13 -2.45
CA GLY A 121 -3.93 15.75 -2.02
C GLY A 121 -5.09 14.75 -1.93
N LEU A 122 -4.77 13.51 -1.57
CA LEU A 122 -5.76 12.45 -1.38
C LEU A 122 -6.27 12.51 0.06
N SER A 123 -7.59 12.38 0.24
CA SER A 123 -8.15 12.24 1.58
C SER A 123 -7.93 10.83 2.11
N GLN A 124 -7.86 10.68 3.44
CA GLN A 124 -7.79 9.36 4.09
C GLN A 124 -8.93 8.43 3.62
N ARG A 125 -10.14 8.97 3.46
CA ARG A 125 -11.29 8.22 2.91
C ARG A 125 -11.03 7.71 1.49
N ALA A 126 -10.36 8.49 0.65
CA ALA A 126 -10.02 8.05 -0.70
C ALA A 126 -8.98 6.92 -0.66
N LEU A 127 -7.99 7.00 0.22
CA LEU A 127 -6.95 5.98 0.41
C LEU A 127 -7.55 4.67 0.94
N ILE A 128 -8.41 4.74 1.96
CA ILE A 128 -9.13 3.57 2.48
C ILE A 128 -10.01 2.93 1.40
N ALA A 129 -10.71 3.73 0.59
CA ALA A 129 -11.58 3.21 -0.46
C ALA A 129 -10.84 2.42 -1.56
N VAL A 130 -9.53 2.62 -1.70
CA VAL A 130 -8.70 1.91 -2.71
C VAL A 130 -7.70 0.94 -2.09
N SER A 131 -7.67 0.79 -0.76
CA SER A 131 -6.65 0.00 -0.06
C SER A 131 -6.68 -1.50 -0.39
N ALA A 132 -7.84 -2.01 -0.84
CA ALA A 132 -8.01 -3.39 -1.30
C ALA A 132 -7.74 -3.58 -2.81
N ARG A 133 -7.48 -2.49 -3.56
CA ARG A 133 -7.30 -2.48 -5.03
C ARG A 133 -6.05 -1.69 -5.43
N THR A 134 -5.02 -1.74 -4.59
CA THR A 134 -3.81 -0.91 -4.73
C THR A 134 -2.99 -1.26 -5.97
N ASP A 135 -3.02 -2.52 -6.37
CA ASP A 135 -2.47 -3.05 -7.61
C ASP A 135 -3.13 -2.39 -8.85
N VAL A 136 -4.45 -2.32 -8.87
CA VAL A 136 -5.22 -1.68 -9.97
C VAL A 136 -4.92 -0.19 -10.05
N VAL A 137 -4.84 0.49 -8.90
CA VAL A 137 -4.45 1.91 -8.84
C VAL A 137 -3.03 2.10 -9.36
N ALA A 138 -2.08 1.29 -8.89
CA ALA A 138 -0.68 1.36 -9.29
C ALA A 138 -0.53 1.17 -10.80
N GLU A 139 -1.15 0.13 -11.36
CA GLU A 139 -1.12 -0.14 -12.80
C GLU A 139 -1.68 1.04 -13.61
N LEU A 140 -2.82 1.59 -13.19
CA LEU A 140 -3.45 2.72 -13.87
C LEU A 140 -2.57 3.99 -13.83
N ILE A 141 -1.91 4.25 -12.70
CA ILE A 141 -0.95 5.35 -12.55
C ILE A 141 0.24 5.13 -13.50
N THR A 142 0.92 3.99 -13.41
CA THR A 142 2.08 3.69 -14.25
C THR A 142 1.72 3.81 -15.73
N ARG A 143 0.63 3.18 -16.18
CA ARG A 143 0.17 3.25 -17.57
C ARG A 143 -0.04 4.68 -18.06
N ARG A 144 -0.64 5.55 -17.23
CA ARG A 144 -0.88 6.96 -17.58
C ARG A 144 0.40 7.78 -17.64
N LEU A 145 1.28 7.64 -16.65
CA LEU A 145 2.56 8.34 -16.64
C LEU A 145 3.42 7.91 -17.83
N THR A 146 3.46 6.62 -18.13
CA THR A 146 4.12 6.09 -19.32
C THR A 146 3.53 6.68 -20.60
N ALA A 147 2.20 6.72 -20.75
CA ALA A 147 1.56 7.31 -21.93
C ALA A 147 1.92 8.80 -22.10
N LEU A 148 1.97 9.57 -21.01
CA LEU A 148 2.38 10.99 -21.04
C LEU A 148 3.85 11.15 -21.45
N ALA A 149 4.74 10.30 -20.94
CA ALA A 149 6.14 10.30 -21.34
C ALA A 149 6.28 10.01 -22.86
N HIS A 150 5.49 9.09 -23.40
CA HIS A 150 5.49 8.77 -24.84
C HIS A 150 4.88 9.88 -25.71
N SER A 151 4.06 10.77 -25.15
CA SER A 151 3.50 11.93 -25.88
C SER A 151 4.48 13.10 -26.05
N GLY A 152 5.75 12.94 -25.63
CA GLY A 152 6.79 13.96 -25.84
C GLY A 152 6.93 14.97 -24.70
N LEU A 153 6.31 14.75 -23.54
CA LEU A 153 6.57 15.53 -22.33
C LEU A 153 7.91 15.10 -21.74
N THR A 154 8.95 15.90 -21.96
CA THR A 154 10.33 15.61 -21.54
C THR A 154 10.51 15.58 -20.02
N ALA A 155 9.63 16.26 -19.27
CA ALA A 155 9.59 16.21 -17.82
C ALA A 155 8.14 16.30 -17.32
N LEU A 156 7.75 15.39 -16.43
CA LEU A 156 6.47 15.45 -15.74
C LEU A 156 6.62 16.37 -14.53
N ASP A 157 5.93 17.49 -14.54
CA ASP A 157 5.89 18.39 -13.38
C ASP A 157 5.03 17.80 -12.25
N GLU A 158 5.27 18.28 -11.02
CA GLU A 158 4.54 17.83 -9.84
C GLU A 158 3.00 17.97 -9.97
N PRO A 159 2.43 19.09 -10.47
CA PRO A 159 0.98 19.20 -10.61
C PRO A 159 0.40 18.19 -11.60
N THR A 160 1.10 17.85 -12.68
CA THR A 160 0.68 16.80 -13.63
C THR A 160 0.66 15.43 -12.97
N VAL A 161 1.73 15.05 -12.27
CA VAL A 161 1.78 13.76 -11.53
C VAL A 161 0.64 13.69 -10.51
N ARG A 162 0.43 14.78 -9.75
CA ARG A 162 -0.65 14.88 -8.78
C ARG A 162 -2.03 14.71 -9.43
N ALA A 163 -2.26 15.34 -10.59
CA ALA A 163 -3.51 15.21 -11.33
C ALA A 163 -3.74 13.76 -11.81
N VAL A 164 -2.71 13.11 -12.35
CA VAL A 164 -2.77 11.70 -12.76
C VAL A 164 -3.14 10.79 -11.60
N VAL A 165 -2.47 10.94 -10.44
CA VAL A 165 -2.75 10.14 -9.25
C VAL A 165 -4.19 10.35 -8.77
N ARG A 166 -4.62 11.61 -8.64
CA ARG A 166 -6.00 11.94 -8.21
C ARG A 166 -7.04 11.35 -9.15
N GLN A 167 -6.82 11.44 -10.45
CA GLN A 167 -7.73 10.90 -11.45
C GLN A 167 -7.76 9.37 -11.37
N SER A 168 -6.62 8.70 -11.26
CA SER A 168 -6.55 7.23 -11.13
C SER A 168 -7.26 6.72 -9.89
N VAL A 169 -7.05 7.36 -8.74
CA VAL A 169 -7.77 7.01 -7.50
C VAL A 169 -9.27 7.26 -7.64
N ARG A 170 -9.68 8.37 -8.27
CA ARG A 170 -11.09 8.66 -8.53
C ARG A 170 -11.74 7.59 -9.40
N ASP A 171 -11.08 7.20 -10.49
CA ASP A 171 -11.60 6.21 -11.44
C ASP A 171 -11.77 4.84 -10.77
N VAL A 172 -10.79 4.40 -9.96
CA VAL A 172 -10.89 3.15 -9.21
C VAL A 172 -12.02 3.19 -8.19
N ARG A 173 -12.25 4.32 -7.52
CA ARG A 173 -13.32 4.48 -6.52
C ARG A 173 -14.72 4.48 -7.13
N VAL A 174 -14.88 5.04 -8.33
CA VAL A 174 -16.17 5.12 -9.03
C VAL A 174 -16.43 3.85 -9.84
N ALA A 175 -15.38 3.16 -10.30
CA ALA A 175 -15.51 1.86 -10.93
C ALA A 175 -16.20 0.89 -9.97
N PRO A 176 -17.26 0.19 -10.41
CA PRO A 176 -17.86 -0.88 -9.63
C PRO A 176 -16.75 -1.81 -9.13
N PRO A 177 -16.83 -2.32 -7.89
CA PRO A 177 -15.97 -3.44 -7.53
C PRO A 177 -16.11 -4.47 -8.65
N PRO A 178 -15.00 -5.05 -9.14
CA PRO A 178 -15.11 -6.11 -10.13
C PRO A 178 -16.15 -7.09 -9.58
N PRO A 179 -17.10 -7.56 -10.41
CA PRO A 179 -18.03 -8.58 -9.95
C PRO A 179 -17.18 -9.67 -9.28
N PRO A 180 -17.62 -10.21 -8.12
CA PRO A 180 -16.92 -11.33 -7.52
C PRO A 180 -16.66 -12.28 -8.67
N VAL A 181 -15.37 -12.53 -8.97
CA VAL A 181 -15.02 -13.39 -10.08
C VAL A 181 -15.77 -14.67 -9.78
N ASP A 182 -16.80 -14.97 -10.57
CA ASP A 182 -17.51 -16.22 -10.40
C ASP A 182 -16.42 -17.27 -10.35
N PRO A 183 -16.37 -18.09 -9.28
CA PRO A 183 -15.31 -19.08 -9.13
C PRO A 183 -15.22 -19.79 -10.47
N PRO A 184 -14.02 -19.90 -11.06
CA PRO A 184 -13.88 -20.40 -12.42
C PRO A 184 -14.77 -21.63 -12.57
N THR A 185 -15.77 -21.55 -13.45
CA THR A 185 -16.68 -22.69 -13.68
C THR A 185 -15.91 -23.90 -14.20
N ASP A 186 -14.72 -23.65 -14.75
CA ASP A 186 -13.70 -24.66 -14.98
C ASP A 186 -12.99 -25.05 -13.67
N PRO A 187 -13.26 -26.26 -13.13
CA PRO A 187 -12.63 -26.74 -11.91
C PRO A 187 -11.09 -26.84 -12.03
N VAL A 188 -10.54 -26.96 -13.24
CA VAL A 188 -9.09 -27.00 -13.47
C VAL A 188 -8.48 -25.63 -13.22
N VAL A 189 -9.14 -24.55 -13.68
CA VAL A 189 -8.68 -23.18 -13.45
C VAL A 189 -8.80 -22.80 -11.97
N ALA A 190 -9.87 -23.24 -11.30
CA ALA A 190 -10.03 -23.05 -9.86
C ALA A 190 -8.93 -23.77 -9.06
N ALA A 191 -8.66 -25.05 -9.38
CA ALA A 191 -7.57 -25.81 -8.76
C ALA A 191 -6.20 -25.16 -9.02
N GLY A 192 -5.94 -24.66 -10.23
CA GLY A 192 -4.71 -23.95 -10.56
C GLY A 192 -4.52 -22.65 -9.77
N ARG A 193 -5.59 -21.88 -9.54
CA ARG A 193 -5.54 -20.68 -8.69
C ARG A 193 -5.26 -21.01 -7.24
N HIS A 194 -5.92 -22.03 -6.68
CA HIS A 194 -5.64 -22.50 -5.33
C HIS A 194 -4.18 -22.93 -5.15
N LEU A 195 -3.66 -23.74 -6.07
CA LEU A 195 -2.25 -24.12 -6.06
C LEU A 195 -1.31 -22.92 -6.13
N THR A 196 -1.68 -21.90 -6.92
CA THR A 196 -0.89 -20.67 -7.04
C THR A 196 -0.90 -19.87 -5.73
N ASP A 197 -2.05 -19.72 -5.09
CA ASP A 197 -2.16 -19.03 -3.80
C ASP A 197 -1.46 -19.81 -2.68
N ASP A 198 -1.53 -21.15 -2.68
CA ASP A 198 -0.79 -22.02 -1.75
C ASP A 198 0.73 -21.89 -1.92
N LEU A 199 1.20 -21.76 -3.17
CA LEU A 199 2.61 -21.50 -3.48
C LEU A 199 3.05 -20.13 -2.95
N PHE A 200 2.22 -19.09 -3.13
CA PHE A 200 2.52 -17.77 -2.57
C PHE A 200 2.50 -17.77 -1.05
N ALA A 201 1.54 -18.45 -0.42
CA ALA A 201 1.50 -18.60 1.04
C ALA A 201 2.75 -19.33 1.56
N SER A 202 3.18 -20.39 0.87
CA SER A 202 4.40 -21.13 1.20
C SER A 202 5.65 -20.28 1.05
N ALA A 203 5.77 -19.52 -0.06
CA ALA A 203 6.88 -18.61 -0.28
C ALA A 203 6.93 -17.47 0.74
N TYR A 204 5.76 -17.00 1.21
CA TYR A 204 5.68 -16.03 2.30
C TYR A 204 6.22 -16.62 3.61
N ALA A 205 5.79 -17.83 3.98
CA ALA A 205 6.27 -18.52 5.18
C ALA A 205 7.79 -18.78 5.14
N ILE A 206 8.33 -19.18 3.98
CA ILE A 206 9.79 -19.29 3.79
C ILE A 206 10.46 -17.93 3.99
N GLY A 207 9.90 -16.86 3.42
CA GLY A 207 10.39 -15.51 3.59
C GLY A 207 10.38 -15.03 5.05
N GLU A 208 9.39 -15.45 5.85
CA GLU A 208 9.37 -15.19 7.28
C GLU A 208 10.53 -15.88 8.01
N LEU A 209 10.81 -17.15 7.70
CA LEU A 209 11.98 -17.86 8.23
C LEU A 209 13.29 -17.16 7.84
N MET A 210 13.38 -16.68 6.59
CA MET A 210 14.55 -15.92 6.14
C MET A 210 14.72 -14.61 6.91
N LEU A 211 13.63 -13.96 7.32
CA LEU A 211 13.68 -12.73 8.11
C LEU A 211 14.10 -12.96 9.58
N GLU A 212 13.89 -14.15 10.13
CA GLU A 212 14.38 -14.50 11.46
C GLU A 212 15.92 -14.59 11.50
N VAL A 213 16.53 -15.15 10.44
CA VAL A 213 17.99 -15.30 10.34
C VAL A 213 18.70 -14.12 9.67
N ALA A 214 18.02 -13.42 8.77
CA ALA A 214 18.51 -12.23 8.08
C ALA A 214 17.47 -11.11 8.16
N PRO A 215 17.46 -10.34 9.28
CA PRO A 215 16.45 -9.30 9.51
C PRO A 215 16.43 -8.21 8.44
N ALA A 216 15.31 -7.51 8.31
CA ALA A 216 15.07 -6.53 7.24
C ALA A 216 16.07 -5.35 7.19
N TYR A 217 16.79 -5.06 8.28
CA TYR A 217 17.81 -4.00 8.30
C TYR A 217 19.11 -4.40 7.59
N LEU A 218 19.32 -5.69 7.31
CA LEU A 218 20.47 -6.16 6.55
C LEU A 218 20.25 -5.94 5.05
N SER A 219 21.29 -5.47 4.37
CA SER A 219 21.31 -5.40 2.91
C SER A 219 21.22 -6.79 2.28
N GLU A 220 20.89 -6.85 0.98
CA GLU A 220 20.79 -8.13 0.26
C GLU A 220 22.15 -8.85 0.20
N ALA A 221 23.25 -8.11 0.08
CA ALA A 221 24.60 -8.66 0.10
C ALA A 221 24.97 -9.25 1.47
N GLU A 222 24.62 -8.57 2.56
CA GLU A 222 24.84 -9.07 3.92
C GLU A 222 23.97 -10.29 4.20
N ALA A 223 22.69 -10.23 3.83
CA ALA A 223 21.75 -11.36 3.97
C ALA A 223 22.20 -12.58 3.15
N ALA A 224 22.80 -12.38 1.97
CA ALA A 224 23.33 -13.46 1.14
C ALA A 224 24.53 -14.18 1.78
N THR A 225 25.15 -13.60 2.80
CA THR A 225 26.30 -14.18 3.50
C THR A 225 25.93 -14.73 4.87
N GLY A 226 26.55 -15.84 5.29
CA GLY A 226 26.40 -16.38 6.64
C GLY A 226 25.18 -17.28 6.84
N VAL A 227 24.42 -17.02 7.91
CA VAL A 227 23.40 -17.96 8.46
C VAL A 227 22.27 -18.24 7.48
N MET A 228 21.86 -17.26 6.66
CA MET A 228 20.79 -17.46 5.69
C MET A 228 21.19 -18.43 4.57
N ALA A 229 22.43 -18.39 4.11
CA ALA A 229 22.94 -19.33 3.10
C ALA A 229 22.95 -20.77 3.64
N LEU A 230 23.37 -20.96 4.90
CA LEU A 230 23.32 -22.26 5.58
C LEU A 230 21.89 -22.75 5.76
N LEU A 231 20.96 -21.88 6.18
CA LEU A 231 19.55 -22.23 6.30
C LEU A 231 18.98 -22.69 4.95
N CYS A 232 19.26 -21.94 3.87
CA CYS A 232 18.82 -22.28 2.52
C CYS A 232 19.33 -23.67 2.08
N GLU A 233 20.59 -23.99 2.36
CA GLU A 233 21.16 -25.32 2.09
C GLU A 233 20.44 -26.43 2.87
N GLU A 234 20.19 -26.24 4.16
CA GLU A 234 19.52 -27.21 5.03
C GLU A 234 18.07 -27.50 4.59
N ILE A 235 17.34 -26.47 4.17
CA ILE A 235 15.96 -26.64 3.66
C ILE A 235 15.89 -27.00 2.17
N GLY A 236 17.04 -27.15 1.51
CA GLY A 236 17.13 -27.47 0.09
C GLY A 236 16.58 -26.37 -0.83
N GLU A 237 16.63 -25.12 -0.40
CA GLU A 237 16.23 -23.96 -1.21
C GLU A 237 17.46 -23.28 -1.82
N PRO A 238 17.44 -22.92 -3.12
CA PRO A 238 18.48 -22.08 -3.70
C PRO A 238 18.56 -20.73 -2.97
N LEU A 239 19.78 -20.22 -2.74
CA LEU A 239 19.99 -18.92 -2.07
C LEU A 239 19.22 -17.77 -2.75
N GLU A 240 19.17 -17.77 -4.08
CA GLU A 240 18.39 -16.79 -4.85
C GLU A 240 16.89 -16.85 -4.54
N HIS A 241 16.35 -18.06 -4.30
CA HIS A 241 14.97 -18.24 -3.86
C HIS A 241 14.80 -17.68 -2.45
N GLY A 242 15.69 -18.01 -1.51
CA GLY A 242 15.66 -17.48 -0.14
C GLY A 242 15.64 -15.94 -0.13
N LEU A 243 16.49 -15.31 -0.94
CA LEU A 243 16.54 -13.85 -1.09
C LEU A 243 15.24 -13.28 -1.69
N ALA A 244 14.69 -13.92 -2.71
CA ALA A 244 13.41 -13.54 -3.32
C ALA A 244 12.23 -13.68 -2.33
N ALA A 245 12.18 -14.77 -1.56
CA ALA A 245 11.19 -15.00 -0.52
C ALA A 245 11.30 -13.98 0.62
N ARG A 246 12.52 -13.65 1.04
CA ARG A 246 12.79 -12.57 2.01
C ARG A 246 12.26 -11.22 1.52
N ARG A 247 12.56 -10.84 0.26
CA ARG A 247 12.01 -9.62 -0.37
C ARG A 247 10.48 -9.65 -0.44
N TYR A 248 9.90 -10.80 -0.75
CA TYR A 248 8.46 -10.98 -0.80
C TYR A 248 7.82 -10.81 0.58
N ALA A 249 8.38 -11.40 1.64
CA ALA A 249 7.85 -11.26 3.00
C ALA A 249 7.90 -9.82 3.52
N MET A 250 8.95 -9.06 3.17
CA MET A 250 9.07 -7.63 3.54
C MET A 250 8.08 -6.73 2.80
N SER A 251 7.87 -6.97 1.50
CA SER A 251 7.13 -6.06 0.62
C SER A 251 5.67 -6.46 0.39
N GLY A 252 5.35 -7.75 0.51
CA GLY A 252 4.11 -8.34 0.03
C GLY A 252 3.97 -8.35 -1.50
N ASP A 253 4.99 -7.91 -2.25
CA ASP A 253 4.94 -7.83 -3.71
C ASP A 253 5.29 -9.18 -4.35
N ARG A 254 4.29 -9.85 -4.95
CA ARG A 254 4.45 -11.13 -5.65
C ARG A 254 5.51 -11.07 -6.76
N ARG A 255 5.83 -9.89 -7.29
CA ARG A 255 6.88 -9.68 -8.31
C ARG A 255 8.28 -9.98 -7.77
N ALA A 256 8.50 -9.91 -6.47
CA ALA A 256 9.78 -10.27 -5.86
C ALA A 256 10.17 -11.74 -6.09
N LEU A 257 9.18 -12.60 -6.36
CA LEU A 257 9.35 -14.03 -6.65
C LEU A 257 9.51 -14.34 -8.15
N HIS A 258 9.43 -13.34 -9.03
CA HIS A 258 9.58 -13.58 -10.47
C HIS A 258 11.00 -14.07 -10.79
N GLY A 259 11.09 -15.17 -11.53
CA GLY A 259 12.36 -15.78 -11.94
C GLY A 259 12.82 -16.94 -11.05
N THR A 260 12.31 -17.07 -9.82
CA THR A 260 12.73 -18.13 -8.88
C THR A 260 11.71 -19.26 -8.75
N VAL A 261 10.41 -18.98 -8.94
CA VAL A 261 9.31 -19.95 -8.76
C VAL A 261 9.23 -21.01 -9.89
N LEU A 262 9.81 -20.74 -11.06
CA LEU A 262 9.74 -21.65 -12.21
C LEU A 262 10.70 -22.85 -12.16
N HIS A 263 11.65 -22.88 -11.21
CA HIS A 263 12.59 -23.99 -11.09
C HIS A 263 12.05 -25.18 -10.28
N ARG A 264 10.87 -25.05 -9.65
CA ARG A 264 10.33 -26.06 -8.73
C ARG A 264 9.12 -26.85 -9.23
N LEU A 265 8.76 -26.76 -10.52
CA LEU A 265 7.77 -27.70 -11.05
C LEU A 265 8.42 -29.08 -11.18
N PRO A 266 8.01 -30.09 -10.38
CA PRO A 266 8.52 -31.44 -10.58
C PRO A 266 8.13 -31.89 -11.99
N ALA A 267 9.08 -32.48 -12.72
CA ALA A 267 8.85 -33.04 -14.06
C ALA A 267 7.67 -34.04 -14.14
N ALA A 268 7.16 -34.49 -12.98
CA ALA A 268 5.95 -35.29 -12.84
C ALA A 268 4.66 -34.57 -13.27
N VAL A 269 4.54 -33.25 -13.09
CA VAL A 269 3.33 -32.50 -13.49
C VAL A 269 3.28 -32.25 -15.01
N LEU A 270 4.44 -32.23 -15.68
CA LEU A 270 4.54 -32.08 -17.14
C LEU A 270 4.39 -33.41 -17.91
N ARG A 271 4.20 -34.55 -17.23
CA ARG A 271 4.09 -35.89 -17.83
C ARG A 271 2.80 -36.66 -17.49
N ALA A 272 1.69 -35.99 -17.19
CA ALA A 272 0.40 -36.66 -17.18
C ALA A 272 -0.08 -36.91 -18.64
N PRO A 273 -0.25 -38.17 -19.09
CA PRO A 273 -0.61 -38.44 -20.48
C PRO A 273 -2.10 -38.14 -20.73
N VAL A 274 -2.38 -37.31 -21.74
CA VAL A 274 -3.70 -36.98 -22.33
C VAL A 274 -4.42 -38.19 -22.97
N ARG A 275 -3.97 -39.43 -22.71
CA ARG A 275 -4.49 -40.65 -23.36
C ARG A 275 -5.51 -41.40 -22.49
N ARG A 276 -6.62 -40.75 -22.10
CA ARG A 276 -7.79 -41.50 -21.60
C ARG A 276 -9.13 -40.78 -21.73
N TRP A 277 -9.39 -40.09 -22.84
CA TRP A 277 -10.70 -39.44 -23.06
C TRP A 277 -11.37 -39.74 -24.41
N ALA A 278 -10.88 -40.73 -25.15
CA ALA A 278 -11.49 -41.16 -26.43
C ALA A 278 -12.45 -42.35 -26.32
N ARG A 279 -13.02 -42.67 -25.14
CA ARG A 279 -13.82 -43.90 -24.98
C ARG A 279 -15.13 -43.80 -24.17
N CYS A 280 -15.72 -42.61 -24.03
CA CYS A 280 -17.06 -42.47 -23.41
C CYS A 280 -18.11 -41.71 -24.25
N SER A 281 -17.90 -41.49 -25.56
CA SER A 281 -18.93 -40.92 -26.46
C SER A 281 -19.60 -41.96 -27.37
N ALA A 282 -19.74 -43.20 -26.91
CA ALA A 282 -20.55 -44.20 -27.60
C ALA A 282 -21.11 -45.24 -26.60
N ALA A 283 -22.19 -44.87 -25.93
CA ALA A 283 -23.26 -45.75 -25.44
C ALA A 283 -24.44 -44.88 -25.01
#